data_AF-A0A955MRZ2-F1
#
_entry.id   AF-A0A955MRZ2-F1
#
_cell.length_a   1.000
_cell.length_b   1.000
_cell.length_c   1.000
_cell.angle_alpha   90.00
_cell.angle_beta   90.00
_cell.angle_gamma   90.00
#
_symmetry.space_group_name_H-M   'P 1'
#
loop_
_entity.id
_entity.type
_entity.pdbx_description
1 polymer ?
#
loop_
_entity_poly.entity_id
_entity_poly.type
_entity_poly.pdbx_seq_one_letter_code
_entity_poly.pdbx_strand_id
1 'polypeptide(L)'
;SFGDMPFSPRDGGVVADPTTDPVNGNPDAFAGESSTGATFRRFFACFDFKSATGIAQNGLSVTVSADNGSGGRQSFFDLEDNGSGIDVTTYDYGAGAFAGPVTIASGLSYADWINIAVEVLFYDGAGNDVVNYYLNGSLIHTSTSWEEYYNDYQATQHPLGVPVQSLLYRVSDPVGIASVSGGGFYIDNVKTEVTDIPEPTTIALIGAGVAALAGRKKRLI
;
A
#
# COMPACT_ATOMS: atom_id res chain seq x y z
N SER A 1 -7.84 -14.14 -11.40
CA SER A 1 -6.59 -13.74 -12.06
C SER A 1 -6.64 -12.24 -12.26
N PHE A 2 -5.62 -11.52 -11.80
CA PHE A 2 -5.45 -10.08 -12.06
C PHE A 2 -4.44 -9.80 -13.19
N GLY A 3 -4.04 -10.85 -13.93
CA GLY A 3 -2.96 -10.76 -14.92
C GLY A 3 -3.20 -9.81 -16.09
N ASP A 4 -4.46 -9.43 -16.34
CA ASP A 4 -4.86 -8.51 -17.43
C ASP A 4 -4.98 -7.05 -16.96
N MET A 5 -4.69 -6.77 -15.69
CA MET A 5 -4.74 -5.42 -15.12
C MET A 5 -3.38 -4.71 -15.24
N PRO A 6 -3.35 -3.38 -15.41
CA PRO A 6 -2.11 -2.63 -15.46
C PRO A 6 -1.40 -2.60 -14.10
N PHE A 7 -0.07 -2.72 -14.15
CA PHE A 7 0.83 -2.59 -13.01
C PHE A 7 1.81 -1.45 -13.21
N SER A 8 2.31 -0.87 -12.13
CA SER A 8 3.55 -0.07 -12.15
C SER A 8 4.75 -0.95 -12.58
N PRO A 9 5.92 -0.37 -12.87
CA PRO A 9 7.15 -1.14 -13.00
C PRO A 9 7.35 -2.13 -11.84
N ARG A 10 7.85 -3.32 -12.17
CA ARG A 10 8.00 -4.47 -11.25
C ARG A 10 9.31 -5.22 -11.54
N ASP A 11 10.38 -4.81 -10.90
CA ASP A 11 11.73 -5.31 -11.21
C ASP A 11 11.91 -6.80 -10.91
N GLY A 12 11.23 -7.34 -9.89
CA GLY A 12 11.29 -8.75 -9.48
C GLY A 12 10.43 -9.70 -10.33
N GLY A 13 9.73 -9.20 -11.35
CA GLY A 13 8.87 -10.00 -12.21
C GLY A 13 7.53 -10.36 -11.58
N VAL A 14 6.95 -11.51 -11.94
CA VAL A 14 5.67 -11.99 -11.39
C VAL A 14 5.95 -13.18 -10.48
N VAL A 15 5.43 -13.13 -9.25
CA VAL A 15 5.51 -14.25 -8.32
C VAL A 15 4.74 -15.45 -8.89
N ALA A 16 5.46 -16.51 -9.23
CA ALA A 16 4.89 -17.75 -9.77
C ALA A 16 4.60 -18.79 -8.67
N ASP A 17 5.38 -18.77 -7.58
CA ASP A 17 5.22 -19.67 -6.43
C ASP A 17 5.14 -18.87 -5.11
N PRO A 18 3.94 -18.41 -4.71
CA PRO A 18 3.77 -17.67 -3.46
C PRO A 18 3.94 -18.55 -2.21
N THR A 19 4.12 -19.87 -2.36
CA THR A 19 4.18 -20.80 -1.23
C THR A 19 5.60 -21.04 -0.73
N THR A 20 6.57 -21.16 -1.65
CA THR A 20 7.96 -21.44 -1.30
C THR A 20 8.95 -20.37 -1.73
N ASP A 21 8.57 -19.50 -2.66
CA ASP A 21 9.41 -18.42 -3.19
C ASP A 21 8.57 -17.17 -3.49
N PRO A 22 8.04 -16.49 -2.45
CA PRO A 22 7.11 -15.38 -2.63
C PRO A 22 7.79 -14.12 -3.18
N VAL A 23 9.13 -14.13 -3.35
CA VAL A 23 9.93 -13.07 -3.97
C VAL A 23 10.47 -13.44 -5.36
N ASN A 24 10.05 -14.58 -5.91
CA ASN A 24 10.43 -15.02 -7.26
C ASN A 24 11.96 -15.03 -7.49
N GLY A 25 12.73 -15.43 -6.46
CA GLY A 25 14.19 -15.45 -6.48
C GLY A 25 14.88 -14.07 -6.55
N ASN A 26 14.13 -12.97 -6.39
CA ASN A 26 14.62 -11.59 -6.48
C ASN A 26 14.36 -10.82 -5.18
N PRO A 27 14.94 -11.21 -4.04
CA PRO A 27 14.59 -10.66 -2.72
C PRO A 27 14.80 -9.15 -2.59
N ASP A 28 15.72 -8.57 -3.36
CA ASP A 28 16.02 -7.14 -3.38
C ASP A 28 15.00 -6.31 -4.18
N ALA A 29 14.04 -6.95 -4.85
CA ALA A 29 12.98 -6.24 -5.57
C ALA A 29 11.71 -6.06 -4.73
N PHE A 30 11.63 -6.70 -3.56
CA PHE A 30 10.42 -6.77 -2.76
C PHE A 30 10.61 -6.15 -1.39
N ALA A 31 9.52 -5.64 -0.84
CA ALA A 31 9.40 -5.39 0.59
C ALA A 31 8.38 -6.36 1.21
N GLY A 32 8.68 -6.88 2.39
CA GLY A 32 7.85 -7.83 3.11
C GLY A 32 8.45 -8.19 4.45
N GLU A 33 7.74 -9.00 5.24
CA GLU A 33 8.30 -9.63 6.44
C GLU A 33 9.47 -10.55 6.09
N SER A 34 10.35 -10.80 7.07
CA SER A 34 11.54 -11.62 6.84
C SER A 34 11.22 -13.06 6.42
N SER A 35 10.05 -13.59 6.82
CA SER A 35 9.54 -14.90 6.41
C SER A 35 9.34 -15.01 4.89
N THR A 36 9.04 -13.91 4.21
CA THR A 36 8.88 -13.87 2.75
C THR A 36 10.22 -14.01 2.02
N GLY A 37 11.34 -13.80 2.71
CA GLY A 37 12.66 -13.71 2.09
C GLY A 37 12.95 -12.37 1.41
N ALA A 38 12.07 -11.36 1.53
CA ALA A 38 12.34 -10.00 1.07
C ALA A 38 13.53 -9.39 1.84
N THR A 39 14.38 -8.64 1.14
CA THR A 39 15.51 -7.92 1.76
C THR A 39 15.03 -6.64 2.45
N PHE A 40 13.96 -6.04 1.93
CA PHE A 40 13.45 -4.76 2.37
C PHE A 40 12.15 -4.91 3.17
N ARG A 41 11.86 -3.93 4.02
CA ARG A 41 10.69 -3.93 4.91
C ARG A 41 9.78 -2.71 4.72
N ARG A 42 10.10 -1.86 3.76
CA ARG A 42 9.27 -0.70 3.40
C ARG A 42 9.02 -0.69 1.91
N PHE A 43 7.74 -0.69 1.52
CA PHE A 43 7.30 -0.33 0.19
C PHE A 43 6.74 1.10 0.23
N PHE A 44 7.17 1.94 -0.70
CA PHE A 44 6.60 3.26 -0.92
C PHE A 44 6.27 3.43 -2.39
N ALA A 45 5.07 3.92 -2.68
CA ALA A 45 4.69 4.26 -4.03
C ALA A 45 3.87 5.54 -4.07
N CYS A 46 4.09 6.34 -5.10
CA CYS A 46 3.29 7.53 -5.36
C CYS A 46 3.08 7.73 -6.86
N PHE A 47 2.04 8.49 -7.18
CA PHE A 47 1.75 8.95 -8.54
C PHE A 47 0.89 10.20 -8.49
N ASP A 48 0.86 10.92 -9.60
CA ASP A 48 -0.08 12.01 -9.81
C ASP A 48 -1.27 11.50 -10.60
N PHE A 49 -2.46 11.97 -10.25
CA PHE A 49 -3.68 11.70 -11.01
C PHE A 49 -4.51 12.94 -11.25
N LYS A 50 -5.36 12.87 -12.27
CA LYS A 50 -6.32 13.90 -12.64
C LYS A 50 -7.48 13.29 -13.43
N SER A 51 -8.69 13.85 -13.32
CA SER A 51 -9.81 13.48 -14.20
C SER A 51 -9.46 13.72 -15.67
N ALA A 52 -9.68 12.70 -16.50
CA ALA A 52 -9.39 12.78 -17.94
C ALA A 52 -10.29 13.81 -18.66
N THR A 53 -11.48 14.05 -18.12
CA THR A 53 -12.47 14.98 -18.69
C THR A 53 -12.48 16.35 -18.00
N GLY A 54 -11.96 16.44 -16.77
CA GLY A 54 -12.07 17.64 -15.93
C GLY A 54 -13.49 17.91 -15.41
N ILE A 55 -14.41 16.96 -15.57
CA ILE A 55 -15.79 17.00 -15.06
C ILE A 55 -16.15 15.67 -14.38
N ALA A 56 -17.32 15.63 -13.76
CA ALA A 56 -17.82 14.44 -13.07
C ALA A 56 -18.10 13.26 -14.02
N GLN A 57 -17.63 12.09 -13.62
CA GLN A 57 -17.94 10.76 -14.10
C GLN A 57 -18.52 9.93 -12.94
N ASN A 58 -19.67 10.35 -12.42
CA ASN A 58 -20.29 9.76 -11.23
C ASN A 58 -20.33 8.21 -11.26
N GLY A 59 -19.82 7.59 -10.20
CA GLY A 59 -19.69 6.14 -10.05
C GLY A 59 -18.41 5.53 -10.64
N LEU A 60 -17.50 6.35 -11.21
CA LEU A 60 -16.17 5.89 -11.62
C LEU A 60 -15.39 5.47 -10.38
N SER A 61 -14.84 4.27 -10.37
CA SER A 61 -14.04 3.73 -9.26
C SER A 61 -12.78 3.05 -9.81
N VAL A 62 -11.62 3.46 -9.29
CA VAL A 62 -10.32 2.90 -9.64
C VAL A 62 -9.58 2.55 -8.36
N THR A 63 -9.52 1.26 -8.08
CA THR A 63 -8.76 0.72 -6.94
C THR A 63 -7.29 0.61 -7.29
N VAL A 64 -6.43 1.09 -6.40
CA VAL A 64 -4.97 0.99 -6.50
C VAL A 64 -4.44 0.24 -5.29
N SER A 65 -3.67 -0.81 -5.51
CA SER A 65 -3.23 -1.75 -4.45
C SER A 65 -1.71 -1.95 -4.47
N ALA A 66 -1.08 -2.03 -3.30
CA ALA A 66 0.27 -2.56 -3.19
C ALA A 66 0.21 -4.08 -3.41
N ASP A 67 0.92 -4.59 -4.43
CA ASP A 67 0.80 -5.98 -4.91
C ASP A 67 2.16 -6.55 -5.39
N ASN A 68 2.24 -7.87 -5.51
CA ASN A 68 3.41 -8.63 -5.98
C ASN A 68 3.34 -9.10 -7.44
N GLY A 69 2.28 -8.78 -8.17
CA GLY A 69 2.00 -9.23 -9.53
C GLY A 69 1.21 -10.53 -9.60
N SER A 70 1.05 -11.26 -8.50
CA SER A 70 0.25 -12.50 -8.44
C SER A 70 -1.15 -12.28 -7.85
N GLY A 71 -1.49 -11.05 -7.47
CA GLY A 71 -2.77 -10.72 -6.82
C GLY A 71 -2.74 -10.72 -5.30
N GLY A 72 -1.55 -10.88 -4.71
CA GLY A 72 -1.34 -10.71 -3.28
C GLY A 72 -1.30 -9.21 -2.95
N ARG A 73 -2.43 -8.66 -2.49
CA ARG A 73 -2.60 -7.24 -2.16
C ARG A 73 -2.48 -7.02 -0.67
N GLN A 74 -1.62 -6.10 -0.24
CA GLN A 74 -1.49 -5.77 1.19
C GLN A 74 -2.45 -4.68 1.66
N SER A 75 -2.97 -3.87 0.74
CA SER A 75 -4.00 -2.88 0.99
C SER A 75 -4.51 -2.34 -0.35
N PHE A 76 -5.56 -1.53 -0.33
CA PHE A 76 -5.89 -0.68 -1.47
C PHE A 76 -6.47 0.66 -1.02
N PHE A 77 -6.46 1.63 -1.92
CA PHE A 77 -7.38 2.75 -1.87
C PHE A 77 -8.14 2.84 -3.19
N ASP A 78 -9.34 3.40 -3.15
CA ASP A 78 -10.21 3.61 -4.30
C ASP A 78 -10.30 5.10 -4.60
N LEU A 79 -10.09 5.46 -5.86
CA LEU A 79 -10.36 6.78 -6.41
C LEU A 79 -11.79 6.76 -6.96
N GLU A 80 -12.73 7.30 -6.20
CA GLU A 80 -14.16 7.26 -6.51
C GLU A 80 -14.67 8.65 -6.92
N ASP A 81 -15.33 8.75 -8.07
CA ASP A 81 -16.06 9.96 -8.44
C ASP A 81 -17.49 9.89 -7.91
N ASN A 82 -17.80 10.75 -6.93
CA ASN A 82 -19.12 10.80 -6.29
C ASN A 82 -20.12 11.76 -7.00
N GLY A 83 -19.74 12.30 -8.15
CA GLY A 83 -20.52 13.27 -8.93
C GLY A 83 -20.33 14.74 -8.53
N SER A 84 -19.67 15.00 -7.41
CA SER A 84 -19.36 16.36 -6.91
C SER A 84 -17.87 16.62 -6.68
N GLY A 85 -17.07 15.56 -6.60
CA GLY A 85 -15.62 15.56 -6.56
C GLY A 85 -15.10 14.13 -6.60
N ILE A 86 -13.79 13.98 -6.44
CA ILE A 86 -13.14 12.68 -6.30
C ILE A 86 -12.91 12.43 -4.82
N ASP A 87 -13.38 11.29 -4.33
CA ASP A 87 -13.12 10.78 -3.00
C ASP A 87 -12.01 9.74 -3.06
N VAL A 88 -11.28 9.62 -1.96
CA VAL A 88 -10.33 8.52 -1.74
C VAL A 88 -10.89 7.69 -0.60
N THR A 89 -11.18 6.42 -0.85
CA THR A 89 -11.70 5.50 0.15
C THR A 89 -10.80 4.28 0.31
N THR A 90 -10.89 3.58 1.44
CA THR A 90 -10.14 2.34 1.68
C THR A 90 -10.95 1.36 2.53
N TYR A 91 -10.50 0.12 2.59
CA TYR A 91 -11.00 -0.91 3.50
C TYR A 91 -9.83 -1.49 4.26
N ASP A 92 -10.00 -1.59 5.57
CA ASP A 92 -9.10 -2.32 6.44
C ASP A 92 -9.60 -3.75 6.62
N TYR A 93 -8.72 -4.66 7.00
CA TYR A 93 -9.11 -5.98 7.46
C TYR A 93 -8.58 -6.18 8.87
N GLY A 94 -9.49 -6.48 9.80
CA GLY A 94 -9.13 -6.76 11.17
C GLY A 94 -10.25 -7.48 11.90
N ALA A 95 -9.88 -8.25 12.93
CA ALA A 95 -10.84 -8.98 13.75
C ALA A 95 -11.79 -9.90 12.94
N GLY A 96 -11.28 -10.52 11.87
CA GLY A 96 -12.01 -11.49 11.05
C GLY A 96 -12.97 -10.90 10.01
N ALA A 97 -12.92 -9.58 9.75
CA ALA A 97 -13.80 -8.95 8.77
C ALA A 97 -13.16 -7.72 8.11
N PHE A 98 -13.62 -7.41 6.89
CA PHE A 98 -13.32 -6.12 6.26
C PHE A 98 -14.14 -5.00 6.92
N ALA A 99 -13.46 -3.90 7.26
CA ALA A 99 -14.06 -2.68 7.77
C ALA A 99 -13.94 -1.57 6.72
N GLY A 100 -15.08 -1.00 6.30
CA GLY A 100 -15.11 0.08 5.30
C GLY A 100 -16.42 0.17 4.52
N PRO A 101 -16.50 1.07 3.52
CA PRO A 101 -15.42 1.97 3.10
C PRO A 101 -15.17 3.08 4.12
N VAL A 102 -13.91 3.45 4.32
CA VAL A 102 -13.50 4.65 5.07
C VAL A 102 -13.07 5.71 4.07
N THR A 103 -13.73 6.87 4.07
CA THR A 103 -13.32 8.02 3.26
C THR A 103 -12.14 8.72 3.93
N ILE A 104 -10.97 8.69 3.27
CA ILE A 104 -9.71 9.24 3.79
C ILE A 104 -9.36 10.60 3.15
N ALA A 105 -9.98 10.93 2.02
CA ALA A 105 -10.06 12.27 1.46
C ALA A 105 -11.36 12.41 0.68
N SER A 106 -11.91 13.63 0.58
CA SER A 106 -13.15 13.86 -0.18
C SER A 106 -13.15 15.19 -0.91
N GLY A 107 -13.99 15.28 -1.93
CA GLY A 107 -14.22 16.52 -2.68
C GLY A 107 -12.99 17.03 -3.43
N LEU A 108 -12.10 16.12 -3.85
CA LEU A 108 -10.93 16.49 -4.62
C LEU A 108 -11.35 17.00 -6.01
N SER A 109 -10.65 18.03 -6.47
CA SER A 109 -10.95 18.73 -7.72
C SER A 109 -10.73 17.84 -8.95
N TYR A 110 -11.65 17.90 -9.91
CA TYR A 110 -11.47 17.25 -11.22
C TYR A 110 -10.38 17.93 -12.07
N ALA A 111 -10.08 19.20 -11.81
CA ALA A 111 -9.22 20.01 -12.66
C ALA A 111 -7.73 19.95 -12.27
N ASP A 112 -7.43 19.56 -11.03
CA ASP A 112 -6.09 19.64 -10.47
C ASP A 112 -5.34 18.31 -10.66
N TRP A 113 -4.02 18.41 -10.78
CA TRP A 113 -3.15 17.26 -10.60
C TRP A 113 -2.96 17.05 -9.10
N ILE A 114 -3.26 15.84 -8.64
CA ILE A 114 -3.24 15.46 -7.23
C ILE A 114 -2.21 14.35 -7.05
N ASN A 115 -1.31 14.53 -6.10
CA ASN A 115 -0.36 13.49 -5.73
C ASN A 115 -0.96 12.62 -4.62
N ILE A 116 -0.94 11.30 -4.81
CA ILE A 116 -1.30 10.32 -3.79
C ILE A 116 -0.15 9.34 -3.58
N ALA A 117 0.06 8.93 -2.34
CA ALA A 117 1.05 7.91 -2.01
C ALA A 117 0.50 6.88 -1.03
N VAL A 118 1.04 5.66 -1.13
CA VAL A 118 0.87 4.59 -0.17
C VAL A 118 2.25 4.13 0.31
N GLU A 119 2.35 3.88 1.59
CA GLU A 119 3.52 3.31 2.24
C GLU A 119 3.08 2.09 3.04
N VAL A 120 3.77 0.97 2.85
CA VAL A 120 3.57 -0.24 3.65
C VAL A 120 4.86 -0.50 4.41
N LEU A 121 4.75 -0.58 5.73
CA LEU A 121 5.83 -0.91 6.65
C LEU A 121 5.56 -2.32 7.16
N PHE A 122 6.46 -3.24 6.84
CA PHE A 122 6.39 -4.64 7.22
C PHE A 122 7.16 -4.87 8.52
N TYR A 123 6.52 -5.56 9.46
CA TYR A 123 7.13 -5.90 10.74
C TYR A 123 6.95 -7.39 11.02
N ASP A 124 8.01 -8.07 11.46
CA ASP A 124 7.89 -9.49 11.77
C ASP A 124 6.89 -9.71 12.92
N GLY A 125 5.86 -10.54 12.68
CA GLY A 125 4.82 -10.85 13.67
C GLY A 125 3.42 -10.70 13.10
N ALA A 126 2.41 -11.09 13.88
CA ALA A 126 1.05 -11.10 13.39
C ALA A 126 0.33 -9.76 13.60
N GLY A 127 -0.27 -9.23 12.54
CA GLY A 127 -1.20 -8.10 12.57
C GLY A 127 -0.55 -6.79 13.04
N ASN A 128 0.73 -6.59 12.71
CA ASN A 128 1.53 -5.45 13.17
C ASN A 128 2.04 -4.56 12.04
N ASP A 129 1.89 -4.97 10.79
CA ASP A 129 2.14 -4.16 9.60
C ASP A 129 1.36 -2.84 9.62
N VAL A 130 1.96 -1.79 9.05
CA VAL A 130 1.37 -0.44 9.00
C VAL A 130 1.25 0.03 7.55
N VAL A 131 0.08 0.55 7.21
CA VAL A 131 -0.19 1.17 5.91
C VAL A 131 -0.50 2.65 6.10
N ASN A 132 0.29 3.52 5.49
CA ASN A 132 0.10 4.97 5.51
C ASN A 132 -0.33 5.48 4.13
N TYR A 133 -1.30 6.39 4.11
CA TYR A 133 -1.78 7.07 2.90
C TYR A 133 -1.48 8.57 2.98
N TYR A 134 -0.95 9.11 1.89
CA TYR A 134 -0.57 10.51 1.80
C TYR A 134 -1.29 11.21 0.64
N LEU A 135 -1.69 12.46 0.84
CA LEU A 135 -2.24 13.34 -0.19
C LEU A 135 -1.40 14.60 -0.25
N ASN A 136 -0.85 14.90 -1.43
CA ASN A 136 0.05 16.03 -1.65
C ASN A 136 1.18 16.11 -0.59
N GLY A 137 1.76 14.94 -0.27
CA GLY A 137 2.84 14.79 0.71
C GLY A 137 2.42 14.83 2.19
N SER A 138 1.14 15.05 2.50
CA SER A 138 0.64 15.04 3.88
C SER A 138 0.00 13.69 4.23
N LEU A 139 0.35 13.12 5.38
CA LEU A 139 -0.30 11.90 5.90
C LEU A 139 -1.78 12.18 6.17
N ILE A 140 -2.68 11.45 5.52
CA ILE A 140 -4.14 11.59 5.66
C ILE A 140 -4.78 10.42 6.40
N HIS A 141 -4.15 9.25 6.39
CA HIS A 141 -4.70 8.07 7.04
C HIS A 141 -3.61 7.03 7.34
N THR A 142 -3.81 6.27 8.41
CA THR A 142 -3.01 5.10 8.79
C THR A 142 -3.97 3.94 9.07
N SER A 143 -3.65 2.77 8.52
CA SER A 143 -4.42 1.51 8.58
C SER A 143 -3.47 0.36 8.91
N THR A 144 -4.02 -0.83 9.17
CA THR A 144 -3.26 -2.09 9.11
C THR A 144 -3.19 -2.62 7.68
N SER A 145 -2.25 -3.55 7.42
CA SER A 145 -2.22 -4.31 6.17
C SER A 145 -3.24 -5.46 6.19
N TRP A 146 -3.35 -6.18 5.07
CA TRP A 146 -4.20 -7.37 4.94
C TRP A 146 -3.50 -8.66 5.38
N GLU A 147 -2.39 -8.57 6.10
CA GLU A 147 -1.67 -9.73 6.64
C GLU A 147 -2.60 -10.66 7.45
N GLU A 148 -3.48 -10.11 8.30
CA GLU A 148 -4.49 -10.90 9.03
C GLU A 148 -5.45 -11.64 8.08
N TYR A 149 -5.85 -11.04 6.95
CA TYR A 149 -6.70 -11.72 5.96
C TYR A 149 -6.00 -12.93 5.35
N TYR A 150 -4.71 -12.80 5.03
CA TYR A 150 -3.93 -13.90 4.51
C TYR A 150 -3.78 -15.01 5.53
N ASN A 151 -3.54 -14.66 6.80
CA ASN A 151 -3.49 -15.61 7.91
C ASN A 151 -4.83 -16.34 8.12
N ASP A 152 -5.95 -15.63 8.07
CA ASP A 152 -7.28 -16.21 8.33
C ASP A 152 -7.80 -17.09 7.19
N TYR A 153 -7.58 -16.67 5.94
CA TYR A 153 -8.28 -17.26 4.78
C TYR A 153 -7.37 -17.88 3.73
N GLN A 154 -6.07 -17.55 3.73
CA GLN A 154 -5.15 -17.96 2.66
C GLN A 154 -3.80 -18.45 3.17
N ALA A 155 -3.71 -18.90 4.41
CA ALA A 155 -2.44 -19.33 5.02
C ALA A 155 -1.79 -20.50 4.27
N THR A 156 -2.56 -21.33 3.55
CA THR A 156 -1.98 -22.40 2.72
C THR A 156 -1.41 -21.91 1.40
N GLN A 157 -1.91 -20.78 0.88
CA GLN A 157 -1.47 -20.16 -0.36
C GLN A 157 -0.33 -19.15 -0.13
N HIS A 158 -0.29 -18.57 1.07
CA HIS A 158 0.68 -17.56 1.50
C HIS A 158 1.28 -17.90 2.88
N PRO A 159 1.86 -19.11 3.07
CA PRO A 159 2.37 -19.55 4.37
C PRO A 159 3.56 -18.74 4.88
N LEU A 160 4.19 -17.94 4.01
CA LEU A 160 5.36 -17.11 4.31
C LEU A 160 5.02 -15.61 4.36
N GLY A 161 3.74 -15.25 4.17
CA GLY A 161 3.30 -13.87 3.98
C GLY A 161 3.26 -13.43 2.51
N VAL A 162 2.90 -12.17 2.29
CA VAL A 162 2.74 -11.57 0.95
C VAL A 162 3.64 -10.34 0.84
N PRO A 163 4.84 -10.46 0.25
CA PRO A 163 5.66 -9.29 -0.03
C PRO A 163 5.04 -8.47 -1.16
N VAL A 164 5.46 -7.22 -1.37
CA VAL A 164 4.97 -6.34 -2.45
C VAL A 164 6.12 -5.60 -3.13
N GLN A 165 5.91 -5.18 -4.38
CA GLN A 165 6.91 -4.47 -5.19
C GLN A 165 6.31 -3.46 -6.17
N SER A 166 4.99 -3.47 -6.35
CA SER A 166 4.32 -2.74 -7.42
C SER A 166 2.94 -2.23 -7.01
N LEU A 167 2.41 -1.30 -7.79
CA LEU A 167 1.02 -0.89 -7.74
C LEU A 167 0.20 -1.63 -8.80
N LEU A 168 -0.91 -2.23 -8.38
CA LEU A 168 -1.95 -2.77 -9.25
C LEU A 168 -3.05 -1.71 -9.41
N TYR A 169 -3.38 -1.34 -10.65
CA TYR A 169 -4.49 -0.43 -10.95
C TYR A 169 -5.65 -1.24 -11.54
N ARG A 170 -6.82 -1.12 -10.93
CA ARG A 170 -8.02 -1.85 -11.36
C ARG A 170 -9.21 -0.91 -11.40
N VAL A 171 -9.82 -0.81 -12.58
CA VAL A 171 -11.16 -0.25 -12.72
C VAL A 171 -12.13 -1.19 -12.04
N SER A 172 -12.83 -0.69 -11.04
CA SER A 172 -13.94 -1.36 -10.39
C SER A 172 -15.21 -0.66 -10.88
N ASP A 173 -16.13 -1.37 -11.51
CA ASP A 173 -17.39 -0.76 -11.96
C ASP A 173 -18.53 -1.14 -11.01
N PRO A 174 -18.86 -0.29 -10.02
CA PRO A 174 -20.04 -0.51 -9.20
C PRO A 174 -21.35 -0.05 -9.87
N VAL A 175 -21.32 0.78 -10.94
CA VAL A 175 -22.52 1.48 -11.47
C VAL A 175 -22.55 1.59 -13.02
N GLY A 176 -22.18 0.53 -13.73
CA GLY A 176 -22.40 0.37 -15.18
C GLY A 176 -21.57 1.27 -16.11
N ILE A 177 -21.68 0.97 -17.42
CA ILE A 177 -20.84 1.49 -18.52
C ILE A 177 -20.72 3.03 -18.59
N ALA A 178 -21.69 3.78 -18.05
CA ALA A 178 -21.69 5.24 -18.12
C ALA A 178 -20.54 5.89 -17.33
N SER A 179 -20.14 5.29 -16.20
CA SER A 179 -19.06 5.80 -15.34
C SER A 179 -17.68 5.76 -16.01
N VAL A 180 -17.47 4.82 -16.95
CA VAL A 180 -16.19 4.61 -17.65
C VAL A 180 -16.12 5.25 -19.03
N SER A 181 -17.21 5.88 -19.51
CA SER A 181 -17.27 6.46 -20.86
C SER A 181 -16.38 7.70 -21.08
N GLY A 182 -15.86 8.31 -20.01
CA GLY A 182 -15.02 9.52 -20.06
C GLY A 182 -13.51 9.27 -20.03
N GLY A 183 -13.06 8.02 -20.06
CA GLY A 183 -11.63 7.67 -20.04
C GLY A 183 -11.01 7.62 -18.64
N GLY A 184 -11.72 8.09 -17.61
CA GLY A 184 -11.36 7.88 -16.21
C GLY A 184 -10.33 8.87 -15.69
N PHE A 185 -9.21 8.37 -15.16
CA PHE A 185 -8.13 9.19 -14.64
C PHE A 185 -6.88 9.09 -15.52
N TYR A 186 -6.23 10.22 -15.76
CA TYR A 186 -4.82 10.21 -16.11
C TYR A 186 -4.00 9.82 -14.88
N ILE A 187 -2.98 8.99 -15.08
CA ILE A 187 -2.00 8.58 -14.07
C ILE A 187 -0.63 8.92 -14.64
N ASP A 188 0.18 9.65 -13.88
CA ASP A 188 1.53 10.08 -14.30
C ASP A 188 2.50 10.09 -13.11
N ASN A 189 3.80 10.25 -13.40
CA ASN A 189 4.88 10.33 -12.42
C ASN A 189 4.90 9.18 -11.42
N VAL A 190 4.54 7.97 -11.88
CA VAL A 190 4.51 6.76 -11.05
C VAL A 190 5.93 6.46 -10.56
N LYS A 191 6.08 6.44 -9.24
CA LYS A 191 7.29 6.01 -8.55
C LYS A 191 6.95 4.87 -7.61
N THR A 192 7.78 3.83 -7.62
CA THR A 192 7.82 2.78 -6.60
C THR A 192 9.22 2.72 -6.02
N GLU A 193 9.31 2.34 -4.75
CA GLU A 193 10.56 2.25 -4.01
C GLU A 193 10.42 1.16 -2.93
N VAL A 194 11.42 0.28 -2.84
CA VAL A 194 11.59 -0.66 -1.73
C VAL A 194 12.84 -0.26 -0.95
N THR A 195 12.72 -0.19 0.37
CA THR A 195 13.81 0.25 1.27
C THR A 195 13.80 -0.53 2.57
N ASP A 196 14.95 -0.58 3.23
CA ASP A 196 15.03 -1.12 4.58
C ASP A 196 14.68 -0.03 5.60
N ILE A 197 14.07 -0.43 6.72
CA ILE A 197 13.71 0.45 7.85
C ILE A 197 14.07 -0.25 9.15
N PRO A 198 14.63 0.39 10.20
CA PRO A 198 14.92 -0.32 11.44
C PRO A 198 13.67 -0.94 12.08
N GLU A 199 13.79 -2.12 12.70
CA GLU A 199 12.71 -2.68 13.52
C GLU A 199 12.33 -1.70 14.65
N PRO A 200 11.04 -1.58 15.04
CA PRO A 200 10.60 -0.64 16.07
C PRO A 200 11.35 -0.80 17.40
N THR A 201 11.74 -2.04 17.74
CA THR A 201 12.51 -2.37 18.94
C THR A 201 13.98 -1.89 18.89
N THR A 202 14.52 -1.69 17.68
CA THR A 202 15.90 -1.20 17.49
C THR A 202 16.01 0.29 17.84
N ILE A 203 14.97 1.07 17.57
CA ILE A 203 14.91 2.51 17.92
C ILE A 203 14.85 2.69 19.44
N ALA A 204 14.12 1.83 20.16
CA ALA A 204 14.02 1.86 21.61
C ALA A 204 15.38 1.59 22.30
N LEU A 205 16.20 0.65 21.78
CA LEU A 205 17.53 0.36 22.33
C LEU A 205 18.52 1.50 22.11
N ILE A 206 18.48 2.20 20.97
CA ILE A 206 19.34 3.37 20.72
C ILE A 206 18.95 4.52 21.64
N GLY A 207 17.64 4.77 21.83
CA GLY A 207 17.14 5.78 22.77
C GLY A 207 17.53 5.51 24.23
N ALA A 208 17.43 4.26 24.68
CA ALA A 208 17.85 3.84 26.02
C ALA A 208 19.37 3.91 26.20
N GLY A 209 20.16 3.52 25.19
CA GLY A 209 21.62 3.57 25.21
C GLY A 209 22.17 5.00 25.29
N VAL A 210 21.58 5.94 24.55
CA VAL A 210 21.96 7.37 24.60
C VAL A 210 21.56 8.01 25.94
N ALA A 211 20.38 7.69 26.47
CA ALA A 211 19.97 8.16 27.80
C ALA A 211 20.86 7.60 28.93
N ALA A 212 21.27 6.32 28.84
CA ALA A 212 22.18 5.70 29.80
C ALA A 212 23.60 6.30 29.76
N LEU A 213 24.10 6.71 28.58
CA LEU A 213 25.37 7.43 28.47
C LEU A 213 25.29 8.87 28.99
N ALA A 214 24.17 9.56 28.77
CA ALA A 214 23.96 10.93 29.28
C ALA A 214 23.81 10.97 30.82
N GLY A 215 23.24 9.92 31.43
CA GLY A 215 23.06 9.81 32.88
C GLY A 215 24.35 9.54 33.69
N ARG A 216 25.45 9.10 33.06
CA ARG A 216 26.70 8.74 33.76
C ARG A 216 27.65 9.91 34.03
N LYS A 217 27.34 11.14 33.60
CA LYS A 217 28.28 12.29 33.67
C LYS A 217 28.12 13.24 34.88
N LYS A 218 27.42 12.83 35.95
CA LYS A 218 27.36 13.62 37.21
C LYS A 218 27.61 12.76 38.45
N ARG A 219 28.88 12.44 38.70
CA ARG A 219 29.46 12.29 40.05
C ARG A 219 30.95 12.01 39.91
N LEU A 220 31.76 13.05 40.05
CA LEU A 220 33.08 13.00 40.68
C LEU A 220 33.38 14.44 41.16
N ILE A 221 33.89 14.48 42.38
CA ILE A 221 34.01 15.59 43.33
C ILE A 221 35.02 16.63 42.85
#